data_AF-A0A8T3LIG1-F1
#
_entry.id   AF-A0A8T3LIG1-F1
#
_cell.length_a   1.000
_cell.length_b   1.000
_cell.length_c   1.000
_cell.angle_alpha   90.00
_cell.angle_beta   90.00
_cell.angle_gamma   90.00
#
_symmetry.space_group_name_H-M   'P 1'
#
loop_
_entity.id
_entity.type
_entity.pdbx_description
1 polymer ?
#
loop_
_entity_poly.entity_id
_entity_poly.type
_entity_poly.pdbx_seq_one_letter_code
_entity_poly.pdbx_strand_id
1 'polypeptide(L)'
;MTAAPMTVVPATAERWADVQLLLGDDGDRGCWCQYWRQSSGDYSRLGPGGGRRALRGQLDEAIPPGLVAYIGGEPAGWCGFGPRILMRLDLDE
;
A
#
# COMPACT_ATOMS: atom_id res chain seq x y z
N MET A 1 -26.93 13.72 14.50
CA MET A 1 -26.24 13.06 13.37
C MET A 1 -25.48 11.88 13.93
N THR A 2 -25.88 10.66 13.59
CA THR A 2 -25.09 9.46 13.96
C THR A 2 -24.03 9.26 12.89
N ALA A 3 -22.77 9.12 13.28
CA ALA A 3 -21.69 8.84 12.33
C ALA A 3 -21.93 7.49 11.64
N ALA A 4 -21.61 7.39 10.35
CA ALA A 4 -21.63 6.13 9.63
C ALA A 4 -20.60 5.15 10.26
N PRO A 5 -20.87 3.83 10.26
CA PRO A 5 -19.96 2.85 10.84
C PRO A 5 -18.61 2.85 10.12
N MET A 6 -17.52 2.73 10.88
CA MET A 6 -16.16 2.60 10.37
C MET A 6 -15.66 1.18 10.55
N THR A 7 -15.05 0.63 9.50
CA THR A 7 -14.37 -0.67 9.54
C THR A 7 -12.95 -0.52 9.03
N VAL A 8 -11.98 -1.16 9.68
CA VAL A 8 -10.58 -1.17 9.26
C VAL A 8 -10.13 -2.61 9.10
N VAL A 9 -9.56 -2.94 7.94
CA VAL A 9 -9.22 -4.33 7.57
C VAL A 9 -7.85 -4.40 6.88
N PRO A 10 -7.18 -5.58 6.89
CA PRO A 10 -5.93 -5.79 6.19
C PRO A 10 -6.05 -5.54 4.69
N ALA A 11 -5.04 -4.90 4.10
CA ALA A 11 -4.93 -4.64 2.67
C ALA A 11 -4.45 -5.89 1.92
N THR A 12 -5.33 -6.85 1.71
CA THR A 12 -5.07 -8.06 0.95
C THR A 12 -5.37 -7.87 -0.54
N ALA A 13 -4.96 -8.83 -1.37
CA ALA A 13 -5.17 -8.86 -2.81
C ALA A 13 -6.61 -8.54 -3.25
N GLU A 14 -7.63 -9.01 -2.52
CA GLU A 14 -9.04 -8.77 -2.83
C GLU A 14 -9.43 -7.28 -2.77
N ARG A 15 -8.64 -6.47 -2.05
CA ARG A 15 -8.88 -5.04 -1.84
C ARG A 15 -8.02 -4.16 -2.75
N TRP A 16 -7.39 -4.74 -3.76
CA TRP A 16 -6.54 -4.00 -4.71
C TRP A 16 -7.29 -2.85 -5.40
N ALA A 17 -8.56 -3.03 -5.74
CA ALA A 17 -9.37 -1.96 -6.33
C ALA A 17 -9.49 -0.75 -5.39
N ASP A 18 -9.75 -0.99 -4.11
CA ASP A 18 -9.89 0.05 -3.09
C ASP A 18 -8.57 0.76 -2.80
N VAL A 19 -7.46 0.01 -2.74
CA VAL A 19 -6.12 0.58 -2.58
C VAL A 19 -5.75 1.47 -3.76
N GLN A 20 -6.08 1.07 -4.99
CA GLN A 20 -5.87 1.91 -6.17
C GLN A 20 -6.71 3.20 -6.11
N LEU A 21 -7.98 3.09 -5.70
CA LEU A 21 -8.86 4.24 -5.55
C LEU A 21 -8.30 5.24 -4.52
N LEU A 22 -7.81 4.74 -3.39
CA LEU A 22 -7.30 5.56 -2.28
C LEU A 22 -5.92 6.17 -2.53
N LEU A 23 -5.03 5.46 -3.22
CA LEU A 23 -3.69 5.97 -3.54
C LEU A 23 -3.67 6.84 -4.81
N GLY A 24 -4.77 6.87 -5.55
CA GLY A 24 -5.10 7.96 -6.44
C GLY A 24 -4.61 7.85 -7.88
N ASP A 25 -5.09 8.85 -8.63
CA ASP A 25 -5.37 8.95 -10.06
C ASP A 25 -4.17 9.40 -10.92
N ASP A 26 -2.99 9.58 -10.31
CA ASP A 26 -1.74 9.92 -11.01
C ASP A 26 -1.13 8.73 -11.78
N GLY A 27 -1.85 7.61 -11.79
CA GLY A 27 -1.44 6.35 -12.37
C GLY A 27 -0.09 5.91 -11.80
N ASP A 28 0.85 5.64 -12.69
CA ASP A 28 2.13 5.02 -12.37
C ASP A 28 3.16 5.97 -11.71
N ARG A 29 2.81 7.23 -11.43
CA ARG A 29 3.72 8.28 -10.93
C ARG A 29 3.73 8.48 -9.40
N GLY A 30 2.72 7.99 -8.69
CA GLY A 30 2.67 8.10 -7.23
C GLY A 30 3.79 7.32 -6.54
N CYS A 31 4.05 7.60 -5.25
CA CYS A 31 5.06 6.83 -4.50
C CYS A 31 4.61 5.40 -4.19
N TRP A 32 3.31 5.10 -4.34
CA TRP A 32 2.68 3.80 -4.06
C TRP A 32 3.10 3.21 -2.69
N CYS A 33 3.35 4.09 -1.72
CA CYS A 33 3.90 3.78 -0.39
C CYS A 33 5.19 2.95 -0.40
N GLN A 34 5.99 3.01 -1.48
CA GLN A 34 7.26 2.30 -1.59
C GLN A 34 8.44 3.14 -1.12
N TYR A 35 8.36 4.48 -1.22
CA TYR A 35 9.47 5.37 -0.83
C TYR A 35 9.99 5.11 0.59
N TRP A 36 9.10 4.77 1.53
CA TRP A 36 9.46 4.51 2.93
C TRP A 36 9.81 3.05 3.25
N ARG A 37 9.65 2.12 2.29
CA ARG A 37 9.88 0.68 2.48
C ARG A 37 11.25 0.19 2.01
N GLN A 38 12.03 1.05 1.36
CA GLN A 38 13.30 0.66 0.75
C GLN A 38 14.26 1.84 0.67
N SER A 39 15.49 1.58 0.24
CA SER A 39 16.48 2.64 0.05
C SER A 39 16.05 3.60 -1.06
N SER A 40 16.59 4.83 -1.03
CA SER A 40 16.35 5.80 -2.12
C SER A 40 16.88 5.29 -3.47
N GLY A 41 17.95 4.49 -3.45
CA GLY A 41 18.51 3.83 -4.63
C GLY A 41 17.54 2.82 -5.24
N ASP A 42 16.98 1.92 -4.43
CA ASP A 42 16.01 0.92 -4.89
C ASP A 42 14.71 1.59 -5.36
N TYR A 43 14.26 2.62 -4.65
CA TYR A 43 13.10 3.41 -5.06
C TYR A 43 13.31 4.04 -6.43
N SER A 44 14.48 4.61 -6.68
CA SER A 44 14.82 5.19 -7.98
C SER A 44 14.86 4.12 -9.09
N ARG A 45 15.29 2.89 -8.79
CA ARG A 45 15.35 1.76 -9.73
C ARG A 45 13.99 1.17 -10.11
N LEU A 46 12.94 1.37 -9.31
CA LEU A 46 11.58 0.90 -9.64
C LEU A 46 11.08 1.47 -10.97
N GLY A 47 11.47 2.71 -11.27
CA GLY A 47 11.03 3.42 -12.47
C GLY A 47 9.52 3.66 -12.53
N PRO A 48 9.01 4.18 -13.66
CA PRO A 48 7.59 4.43 -13.85
C PRO A 48 6.75 3.16 -13.64
N GLY A 49 5.74 3.25 -12.77
CA GLY A 49 4.81 2.14 -12.48
C GLY A 49 5.40 1.01 -11.65
N GLY A 50 6.71 1.04 -11.34
CA GLY A 50 7.34 0.04 -10.50
C GLY A 50 6.75 0.03 -9.09
N GLY A 51 6.43 1.21 -8.56
CA GLY A 51 5.79 1.32 -7.25
C GLY A 51 4.43 0.63 -7.18
N ARG A 52 3.60 0.80 -8.22
CA ARG A 52 2.29 0.15 -8.34
C ARG A 52 2.41 -1.36 -8.42
N ARG A 53 3.34 -1.86 -9.25
CA ARG A 53 3.59 -3.30 -9.40
C ARG A 53 4.12 -3.93 -8.12
N ALA A 54 5.04 -3.26 -7.44
CA ALA A 54 5.60 -3.71 -6.18
C ALA A 54 4.52 -3.77 -5.08
N LEU A 55 3.70 -2.73 -4.95
CA LEU A 55 2.59 -2.75 -4.00
C LEU A 55 1.59 -3.87 -4.34
N ARG A 56 1.22 -4.07 -5.62
CA ARG A 56 0.31 -5.15 -6.02
C ARG A 56 0.80 -6.53 -5.57
N GLY A 57 2.10 -6.80 -5.70
CA GLY A 57 2.70 -8.04 -5.22
C GLY A 57 2.69 -8.17 -3.71
N GLN A 58 2.95 -7.07 -2.99
CA GLN A 58 2.90 -7.05 -1.52
C GLN A 58 1.51 -7.40 -0.98
N LEU A 59 0.43 -7.00 -1.66
CA LEU A 59 -0.94 -7.36 -1.26
C LEU A 59 -1.23 -8.86 -1.35
N ASP A 60 -0.45 -9.63 -2.12
CA ASP A 60 -0.55 -11.10 -2.21
C ASP A 60 0.27 -11.83 -1.12
N GLU A 61 1.07 -11.11 -0.33
CA GLU A 61 1.90 -11.70 0.71
C GLU A 61 1.10 -12.10 1.96
N ALA A 62 1.65 -13.03 2.74
CA ALA A 62 1.04 -13.50 3.99
C ALA A 62 0.86 -12.38 5.04
N ILE A 63 1.73 -11.36 5.00
CA ILE A 63 1.62 -10.17 5.86
C ILE A 63 1.25 -8.98 4.95
N PRO A 64 -0.02 -8.54 4.99
CA PRO A 64 -0.47 -7.41 4.18
C PRO A 64 0.34 -6.13 4.43
N PRO A 65 0.61 -5.31 3.41
CA PRO A 65 1.45 -4.12 3.53
C PRO A 65 0.72 -2.94 4.18
N GLY A 66 -0.46 -3.13 4.78
CA GLY A 66 -1.21 -2.05 5.38
C GLY A 66 -2.66 -2.39 5.71
N LEU A 67 -3.43 -1.33 5.96
CA LEU A 67 -4.86 -1.37 6.23
C LEU A 67 -5.63 -0.49 5.24
N VAL A 68 -6.86 -0.90 4.97
CA VAL A 68 -7.89 -0.10 4.31
C VAL A 68 -8.98 0.21 5.32
N ALA A 69 -9.31 1.50 5.44
CA ALA A 69 -10.44 1.98 6.23
C ALA A 69 -11.64 2.24 5.33
N TYR A 70 -12.82 1.85 5.80
CA TYR A 70 -14.11 2.07 5.14
C TYR A 70 -15.02 2.89 6.06
N ILE A 71 -15.80 3.81 5.49
CA ILE A 71 -16.87 4.54 6.20
C ILE A 71 -18.16 4.31 5.43
N GLY A 72 -19.15 3.68 6.07
CA GLY A 72 -20.42 3.35 5.40
C GLY A 72 -20.28 2.40 4.21
N GLY A 73 -19.22 1.59 4.15
CA GLY A 73 -18.94 0.65 3.07
C GLY A 73 -18.02 1.18 1.97
N GLU A 74 -17.75 2.48 1.94
CA GLU A 74 -16.88 3.10 0.92
C GLU A 74 -15.43 3.21 1.41
N PRO A 75 -14.42 2.93 0.57
CA PRO A 75 -13.02 3.15 0.91
C PRO A 75 -12.77 4.61 1.28
N ALA A 76 -12.24 4.83 2.49
CA ALA A 76 -12.06 6.16 3.07
C ALA A 76 -10.61 6.45 3.47
N GLY A 77 -9.75 5.44 3.60
CA GLY A 77 -8.37 5.68 3.98
C GLY A 77 -7.43 4.51 3.75
N TRP A 78 -6.17 4.84 3.51
CA TRP A 78 -5.06 3.91 3.38
C TRP A 78 -4.02 4.16 4.46
N CYS A 79 -3.51 3.09 5.08
CA CYS A 79 -2.37 3.17 5.98
C CYS A 79 -1.37 2.06 5.65
N GLY A 80 -0.24 2.42 5.05
CA GLY A 80 0.84 1.49 4.74
C GLY A 80 1.76 1.28 5.94
N PHE A 81 1.86 0.05 6.43
CA PHE A 81 2.82 -0.33 7.46
C PHE A 81 3.21 -1.82 7.33
N GLY A 82 4.00 -2.34 8.27
CA GLY A 82 4.51 -3.70 8.27
C GLY A 82 5.74 -3.86 9.16
N PRO A 83 6.18 -5.10 9.42
CA PRO A 83 7.38 -5.36 10.21
C PRO A 83 8.60 -4.66 9.60
N ARG A 84 9.42 -4.02 10.45
CA ARG A 84 10.63 -3.30 9.99
C ARG A 84 11.58 -4.19 9.19
N ILE A 85 11.68 -5.46 9.57
CA ILE A 85 12.51 -6.49 8.92
C ILE A 85 12.05 -6.81 7.49
N LEU A 86 10.79 -6.51 7.14
CA LEU A 86 10.25 -6.65 5.79
C LEU A 86 10.31 -5.33 5.00
N MET A 87 10.60 -4.20 5.67
CA MET A 87 10.63 -2.85 5.09
C MET A 87 12.04 -2.33 4.80
N ARG A 88 12.98 -3.24 4.58
CA ARG A 88 14.33 -2.96 4.11
C ARG A 88 14.78 -4.22 3.40
N LEU A 89 14.85 -4.17 2.07
CA LEU A 89 15.60 -5.15 1.29
C LEU A 89 17.12 -4.95 1.41
N ASP A 90 17.59 -4.20 2.42
CA ASP A 90 19.00 -4.21 2.85
C ASP A 90 19.34 -5.51 3.62
N LEU A 91 18.85 -6.66 3.14
CA LEU A 91 19.30 -7.99 3.54
C LEU A 91 20.18 -8.57 2.41
N ASP A 92 21.08 -7.76 1.90
CA ASP A 92 22.32 -8.28 1.36
C ASP A 92 23.35 -8.23 2.50
N GLU A 93 23.94 -9.40 2.77
CA GLU A 93 25.28 -9.50 3.33
C GLU A 93 26.29 -8.73 2.45
#